data_AF-A0A7Z9C4E3-F1
#
_entry.id   AF-A0A7Z9C4E3-F1
#
_cell.length_a   1.000
_cell.length_b   1.000
_cell.length_c   1.000
_cell.angle_alpha   90.00
_cell.angle_beta   90.00
_cell.angle_gamma   90.00
#
_symmetry.space_group_name_H-M   'P 1'
#
loop_
_entity.id
_entity.type
_entity.pdbx_description
1 polymer ?
#
loop_
_entity_poly.entity_id
_entity_poly.type
_entity_poly.pdbx_seq_one_letter_code
_entity_poly.pdbx_strand_id
1 'polypeptide(L)' 'MDVEIQILKHLAREAQPTVAIIDEYCAEYKDLFQEVRNYECFKYLHLGIISPIKG' A
#
# COMPACT_ATOMS: atom_id res chain seq x y z
N MET A 1 28.14 -4.37 -16.61
CA MET A 1 26.81 -3.81 -16.29
C MET A 1 25.85 -4.97 -16.43
N ASP A 2 25.65 -5.71 -15.34
CA ASP A 2 24.92 -6.98 -15.36
C ASP A 2 23.44 -6.74 -15.62
N VAL A 3 22.99 -7.19 -16.79
CA VAL A 3 21.59 -7.17 -17.24
C VAL A 3 20.68 -7.82 -16.19
N GLU A 4 21.18 -8.82 -15.46
CA GLU A 4 20.49 -9.46 -14.34
C GLU A 4 20.10 -8.48 -13.22
N ILE A 5 20.97 -7.53 -12.86
CA ILE A 5 20.69 -6.53 -11.82
C ILE A 5 19.61 -5.54 -12.29
N GLN A 6 19.57 -5.22 -13.58
CA GLN A 6 18.49 -4.39 -14.13
C GLN A 6 17.15 -5.12 -14.14
N ILE A 7 17.13 -6.42 -14.43
CA ILE A 7 15.89 -7.23 -14.39
C ILE A 7 15.34 -7.28 -12.95
N LEU A 8 16.20 -7.51 -11.95
CA LEU A 8 15.80 -7.55 -10.53
C LEU A 8 15.17 -6.23 -10.05
N LYS A 9 15.58 -5.07 -10.60
CA LYS A 9 15.00 -3.77 -10.24
C LYS A 9 13.57 -3.54 -10.75
N HIS A 10 13.15 -4.27 -11.78
CA HIS A 10 11.81 -4.14 -12.36
C HIS A 10 10.84 -5.22 -11.88
N LEU A 11 11.31 -6.16 -11.05
CA LEU A 11 10.42 -7.13 -10.42
C LEU A 11 9.52 -6.43 -9.40
N ALA A 12 8.26 -6.86 -9.35
CA ALA A 12 7.34 -6.44 -8.32
C ALA A 12 7.93 -6.76 -6.93
N ARG A 13 7.98 -5.75 -6.05
CA ARG A 13 8.47 -5.93 -4.68
C ARG A 13 7.56 -6.91 -3.94
N GLU A 14 8.18 -7.83 -3.19
CA GLU A 14 7.42 -8.70 -2.29
C GLU A 14 6.58 -7.88 -1.30
N ALA A 15 5.34 -8.33 -1.10
CA ALA A 15 4.44 -7.73 -0.14
C ALA A 15 5.01 -7.88 1.27
N GLN A 16 5.38 -6.76 1.90
CA GLN A 16 5.76 -6.73 3.30
C GLN A 16 4.50 -6.64 4.17
N PRO A 17 4.47 -7.31 5.33
CA PRO A 17 3.35 -7.20 6.27
C PRO A 17 3.26 -5.77 6.79
N THR A 18 2.04 -5.23 6.86
CA THR A 18 1.78 -3.92 7.46
C THR A 18 0.97 -4.07 8.75
N VAL A 19 0.62 -2.96 9.38
CA VAL A 19 -0.31 -2.98 10.51
C VAL A 19 -1.63 -3.58 10.03
N ALA A 20 -2.16 -4.58 10.73
CA ALA A 20 -3.32 -5.36 10.30
C ALA A 20 -4.52 -4.50 9.82
N ILE A 21 -4.77 -3.36 10.48
CA ILE A 21 -5.83 -2.43 10.09
C ILE A 21 -5.67 -1.86 8.67
N ILE A 22 -4.43 -1.67 8.21
CA ILE A 22 -4.13 -1.20 6.85
C ILE A 22 -4.43 -2.32 5.86
N ASP A 23 -4.00 -3.55 6.17
CA ASP A 23 -4.23 -4.71 5.32
C ASP A 23 -5.72 -5.04 5.19
N GLU A 24 -6.47 -4.98 6.29
CA GLU A 24 -7.93 -5.16 6.33
C GLU A 24 -8.65 -4.05 5.54
N TYR A 25 -8.27 -2.78 5.74
CA TYR A 25 -8.86 -1.67 4.99
C TYR A 25 -8.61 -1.81 3.48
N CYS A 26 -7.40 -2.22 3.08
CA CYS A 26 -7.03 -2.33 1.67
C CYS A 26 -7.66 -3.54 0.97
N ALA A 27 -8.06 -4.58 1.71
CA ALA A 27 -8.56 -5.83 1.14
C ALA A 27 -9.78 -5.61 0.22
N GLU A 28 -10.73 -4.78 0.66
CA GLU A 28 -11.97 -4.47 -0.07
C GLU A 28 -11.73 -3.66 -1.35
N TYR A 29 -10.63 -2.91 -1.42
CA TYR A 29 -10.31 -2.05 -2.58
C TYR A 29 -9.36 -2.71 -3.58
N LYS A 30 -8.85 -3.91 -3.28
CA LYS A 30 -7.81 -4.59 -4.07
C LYS A 30 -8.25 -4.89 -5.50
N ASP A 31 -9.54 -5.15 -5.70
CA ASP A 31 -10.10 -5.42 -7.03
C ASP A 31 -10.35 -4.13 -7.83
N LEU A 32 -10.46 -2.98 -7.15
CA LEU A 32 -10.67 -1.68 -7.76
C LEU A 32 -9.34 -1.02 -8.16
N PHE A 33 -8.29 -1.24 -7.37
CA PHE A 33 -6.96 -0.70 -7.66
C PHE A 33 -5.90 -1.79 -7.49
N GLN A 34 -5.19 -2.13 -8.57
CA GLN A 34 -4.09 -3.10 -8.50
C GLN A 34 -2.99 -2.69 -7.51
N GLU A 35 -2.85 -1.38 -7.27
CA GLU A 35 -1.84 -0.83 -6.37
C GLU A 35 -2.46 0.04 -5.25
N VAL A 36 -3.54 -0.42 -4.61
CA VAL A 36 -4.13 0.26 -3.43
C VAL A 36 -3.03 0.78 -2.49
N ARG A 37 -2.07 -0.06 -2.12
CA ARG A 37 -1.02 0.29 -1.15
C ARG A 37 0.01 1.32 -1.64
N ASN A 38 0.12 1.57 -2.94
CA ASN A 38 0.97 2.64 -3.47
C ASN A 38 0.25 3.97 -3.58
N TYR A 39 -1.06 4.01 -3.35
CA TYR A 39 -1.82 5.24 -3.47
C TYR A 39 -1.40 6.21 -2.36
N GLU A 40 -0.83 7.36 -2.75
CA GLU A 40 -0.17 8.28 -1.83
C GLU A 40 -1.08 8.79 -0.71
N CYS A 41 -2.40 8.84 -0.95
CA CYS A 41 -3.35 9.27 0.06
C CYS A 41 -3.47 8.29 1.25
N PHE A 42 -3.01 7.03 1.13
CA PHE A 42 -2.92 6.11 2.27
C PHE A 42 -1.91 6.57 3.32
N LYS A 43 -0.93 7.40 2.93
CA LYS A 43 -0.07 8.10 3.89
C LYS A 43 -0.88 8.95 4.86
N TYR A 44 -2.12 9.31 4.54
CA TYR A 44 -3.02 10.06 5.42
C TYR A 44 -4.15 9.21 6.00
N LEU A 45 -4.19 7.90 5.72
CA LEU A 45 -5.23 7.02 6.29
C LEU A 45 -5.19 7.05 7.82
N HIS A 46 -3.99 7.06 8.41
CA HIS A 46 -3.83 7.20 9.84
C HIS A 46 -4.38 8.55 10.36
N LEU A 47 -4.26 9.65 9.60
CA LEU A 47 -4.89 10.92 9.95
C LEU A 47 -6.42 10.81 9.96
N GLY A 48 -7.01 10.10 8.99
CA GLY A 48 -8.44 9.82 8.95
C GLY A 48 -8.92 8.98 10.14
N ILE A 49 -8.11 8.02 10.59
CA ILE A 49 -8.43 7.13 11.72
C ILE A 49 -8.29 7.85 13.07
N ILE A 50 -7.26 8.69 13.25
CA ILE A 50 -7.02 9.42 14.51
C ILE A 50 -7.80 10.74 14.60
N SER A 51 -8.30 11.25 13.48
CA SER A 51 -9.09 12.47 13.47
C SER A 51 -10.34 12.21 14.32
N PRO A 52 -10.60 13.01 15.36
CA PRO A 52 -11.86 12.91 16.07
C PRO A 52 -12.98 13.12 15.03
N ILE A 53 -13.83 12.11 14.87
CA ILE A 53 -15.01 12.22 14.03
C ILE A 53 -15.84 13.35 14.66
N LYS A 54 -15.86 14.51 14.02
CA LYS A 54 -16.80 15.57 14.40
C LYS A 54 -18.18 15.10 13.97
N GLY A 55 -18.93 14.55 14.92
CA GLY A 55 -20.38 14.39 14.83
C GLY A 55 -21.09 15.73 14.98
#